data_AF-A0A3D0N7Y0-F1
#
_entry.id   AF-A0A3D0N7Y0-F1
#
_cell.length_a   1.000
_cell.length_b   1.000
_cell.length_c   1.000
_cell.angle_alpha   90.00
_cell.angle_beta   90.00
_cell.angle_gamma   90.00
#
_symmetry.space_group_name_H-M   'P 1'
#
loop_
_entity.id
_entity.type
_entity.pdbx_description
1 polymer ?
#
loop_
_entity_poly.entity_id
_entity_poly.type
_entity_poly.pdbx_seq_one_letter_code
_entity_poly.pdbx_strand_id
1 'polypeptide(L)'
;MDTFCDEKFEAIAAAETLGEKLAAVRLDTPGSRRGDWQALMREVRWELDLRGYQHVEIFRSGGLDEYSIPRYNEFASGYGVGTALSAAPPVNLAMDIVEIEGTAMTKRGKLSGVRNVAVCPACGTRTLFAEGRRPSDQCACGDRAQTLLRPLIAGGEVVGELPGIEAIRSRCSQQLRAWTRAHPEAAGLTAGGGGYGA
;
A
#
# COMPACT_ATOMS: atom_id res chain seq x y z
N MET A 1 15.44 -20.24 3.41
CA MET A 1 15.73 -21.65 3.72
C MET A 1 15.09 -22.47 2.63
N ASP A 2 15.76 -22.45 1.50
CA ASP A 2 15.29 -22.82 0.16
C ASP A 2 16.51 -22.94 -0.79
N THR A 3 17.71 -23.07 -0.22
CA THR A 3 18.96 -22.91 -0.96
C THR A 3 19.46 -24.25 -1.51
N PHE A 4 19.45 -25.31 -0.70
CA PHE A 4 19.96 -26.62 -1.12
C PHE A 4 18.98 -27.76 -0.85
N CYS A 5 18.28 -27.69 0.27
CA CYS A 5 17.35 -28.71 0.71
C CYS A 5 15.91 -28.21 0.67
N ASP A 6 15.00 -29.13 0.92
CA ASP A 6 13.57 -28.86 1.07
C ASP A 6 13.30 -27.97 2.29
N GLU A 7 12.40 -27.01 2.11
CA GLU A 7 12.10 -25.94 3.06
C GLU A 7 11.70 -26.48 4.44
N LYS A 8 10.96 -27.59 4.50
CA LYS A 8 10.55 -28.21 5.77
C LYS A 8 11.76 -28.72 6.54
N PHE A 9 12.63 -29.49 5.89
CA PHE A 9 13.77 -30.08 6.58
C PHE A 9 14.80 -29.01 6.98
N GLU A 10 15.02 -28.00 6.14
CA GLU A 10 15.84 -26.85 6.54
C GLU A 10 15.21 -26.13 7.74
N ALA A 11 13.88 -25.89 7.76
CA ALA A 11 13.15 -25.25 8.86
C ALA A 11 13.40 -25.95 10.20
N ILE A 12 13.25 -27.28 10.21
CA ILE A 12 13.52 -28.11 11.39
C ILE A 12 14.98 -27.97 11.81
N ALA A 13 15.92 -28.15 10.87
CA ALA A 13 17.35 -28.14 11.18
C ALA A 13 17.81 -26.79 11.75
N ALA A 14 17.33 -25.66 11.21
CA ALA A 14 17.66 -24.34 11.75
C ALA A 14 17.05 -24.12 13.13
N ALA A 15 15.80 -24.57 13.34
CA ALA A 15 15.13 -24.45 14.64
C ALA A 15 15.85 -25.29 15.71
N GLU A 16 16.25 -26.51 15.40
CA GLU A 16 17.05 -27.37 16.29
C GLU A 16 18.43 -26.78 16.58
N THR A 17 19.05 -26.13 15.59
CA THR A 17 20.39 -25.56 15.74
C THR A 17 20.39 -24.28 16.58
N LEU A 18 19.41 -23.40 16.37
CA LEU A 18 19.38 -22.06 16.94
C LEU A 18 18.45 -21.93 18.16
N GLY A 19 17.47 -22.82 18.28
CA GLY A 19 16.48 -22.83 19.36
C GLY A 19 15.78 -21.48 19.53
N GLU A 20 15.79 -20.97 20.76
CA GLU A 20 15.22 -19.67 21.14
C GLU A 20 15.84 -18.47 20.41
N LYS A 21 17.03 -18.62 19.81
CA LYS A 21 17.68 -17.54 19.05
C LYS A 21 17.11 -17.40 17.64
N LEU A 22 16.37 -18.38 17.13
CA LEU A 22 15.71 -18.28 15.83
C LEU A 22 14.39 -17.53 15.99
N ALA A 23 14.36 -16.28 15.53
CA ALA A 23 13.13 -15.50 15.52
C ALA A 23 12.19 -15.89 14.37
N ALA A 24 12.74 -16.18 13.19
CA ALA A 24 11.94 -16.43 12.00
C ALA A 24 12.68 -17.24 10.93
N VAL A 25 11.92 -17.92 10.07
CA VAL A 25 12.40 -18.51 8.82
C VAL A 25 11.84 -17.76 7.62
N ARG A 26 12.65 -17.62 6.56
CA ARG A 26 12.21 -17.05 5.28
C ARG A 26 12.06 -18.14 4.23
N LEU A 27 10.90 -18.17 3.58
CA LEU A 27 10.58 -19.02 2.45
C LEU A 27 10.57 -18.19 1.15
N ASP A 28 11.48 -18.50 0.23
CA ASP A 28 11.64 -17.82 -1.06
C ASP A 28 11.68 -18.80 -2.25
N THR A 29 10.97 -19.93 -2.10
CA THR A 29 10.94 -21.06 -3.05
C THR A 29 10.86 -20.61 -4.51
N PRO A 30 11.84 -21.02 -5.35
CA PRO A 30 11.87 -20.72 -6.77
C PRO A 30 10.59 -21.14 -7.49
N GLY A 31 10.19 -20.39 -8.53
CA GLY A 31 8.98 -20.68 -9.30
C GLY A 31 8.89 -22.10 -9.88
N SER A 32 10.03 -22.74 -10.14
CA SER A 32 10.12 -24.13 -10.65
C SER A 32 9.96 -25.23 -9.59
N ARG A 33 9.93 -24.85 -8.30
CA ARG A 33 9.68 -25.73 -7.14
C ARG A 33 8.40 -25.35 -6.40
N ARG A 34 7.76 -24.29 -6.88
CA ARG A 34 6.58 -23.66 -6.32
C ARG A 34 5.33 -24.43 -6.72
N GLY A 35 5.04 -25.50 -5.98
CA GLY A 35 3.77 -26.21 -6.03
C GLY A 35 2.67 -25.45 -5.27
N ASP A 36 1.97 -26.15 -4.38
CA ASP A 36 1.00 -25.52 -3.48
C ASP A 36 1.72 -24.82 -2.32
N TRP A 37 1.84 -23.50 -2.42
CA TRP A 37 2.43 -22.66 -1.39
C TRP A 37 1.72 -22.74 -0.03
N GLN A 38 0.39 -22.82 -0.03
CA GLN A 38 -0.36 -22.84 1.22
C GLN A 38 -0.14 -24.18 1.93
N ALA A 39 -0.09 -25.28 1.16
CA ALA A 39 0.28 -26.58 1.69
C ALA A 39 1.71 -26.58 2.25
N LEU A 40 2.69 -26.01 1.53
CA LEU A 40 4.08 -25.94 1.98
C LEU A 40 4.22 -25.14 3.29
N MET A 41 3.60 -23.96 3.36
CA MET A 41 3.65 -23.13 4.58
C MET A 41 2.99 -23.83 5.77
N ARG A 42 1.86 -24.51 5.53
CA ARG A 42 1.19 -25.32 6.55
C ARG A 42 2.07 -26.49 7.01
N GLU A 43 2.75 -27.17 6.09
CA GLU A 43 3.68 -28.27 6.40
C GLU A 43 4.84 -27.78 7.26
N VAL A 44 5.50 -26.68 6.87
CA VAL A 44 6.58 -26.07 7.66
C VAL A 44 6.08 -25.66 9.05
N ARG A 45 4.93 -24.99 9.13
CA ARG A 45 4.34 -24.55 10.39
C ARG A 45 4.05 -25.74 11.32
N TRP A 46 3.42 -26.79 10.78
CA TRP A 46 3.09 -28.00 11.51
C TRP A 46 4.33 -28.65 12.12
N GLU A 47 5.41 -28.82 11.34
CA GLU A 47 6.61 -29.49 11.82
C GLU A 47 7.38 -28.69 12.88
N LEU A 48 7.41 -27.36 12.76
CA LEU A 48 7.97 -26.48 13.78
C LEU A 48 7.16 -26.57 15.07
N ASP A 49 5.82 -26.51 14.97
CA ASP A 49 4.93 -26.53 16.14
C ASP A 49 4.99 -27.88 16.87
N LEU A 50 5.01 -28.98 16.12
CA LEU A 50 5.13 -30.33 16.67
C LEU A 50 6.39 -30.51 17.53
N ARG A 51 7.45 -29.75 17.22
CA ARG A 51 8.74 -29.78 17.93
C ARG A 51 8.89 -28.68 18.97
N GLY A 52 7.83 -27.91 19.23
CA GLY A 52 7.83 -26.85 20.24
C GLY A 52 8.35 -25.49 19.77
N TYR A 53 8.61 -25.31 18.47
CA TYR A 53 9.13 -24.05 17.89
C TYR A 53 8.01 -23.10 17.43
N GLN A 54 6.96 -22.96 18.23
CA GLN A 54 5.81 -22.11 17.93
C GLN A 54 6.17 -20.61 17.87
N HIS A 55 7.27 -20.21 18.53
CA HIS A 55 7.78 -18.84 18.52
C HIS A 55 8.42 -18.45 17.19
N VAL A 56 8.85 -19.42 16.38
CA VAL A 56 9.56 -19.14 15.12
C VAL A 56 8.56 -18.63 14.10
N GLU A 57 8.66 -17.36 13.71
CA GLU A 57 7.79 -16.76 12.70
C GLU A 57 8.12 -17.24 11.27
N ILE A 58 7.15 -17.15 10.35
CA ILE A 58 7.36 -17.47 8.94
C ILE A 58 7.23 -16.21 8.10
N PHE A 59 8.28 -15.87 7.35
CA PHE A 59 8.29 -14.79 6.38
C PHE A 59 8.27 -15.35 4.96
N ARG A 60 7.40 -14.80 4.12
CA ARG A 60 7.31 -15.18 2.70
C ARG A 60 7.85 -14.07 1.81
N SER A 61 8.56 -14.42 0.75
CA SER A 61 8.93 -13.48 -0.31
C SER A 61 8.72 -14.07 -1.71
N GLY A 62 8.90 -13.23 -2.72
CA GLY A 62 8.98 -13.65 -4.12
C GLY A 62 7.64 -13.76 -4.83
N GLY A 63 7.35 -12.81 -5.72
CA GLY A 63 6.11 -12.79 -6.53
C GLY A 63 4.86 -12.58 -5.68
N LEU A 64 4.88 -11.57 -4.81
CA LEU A 64 3.79 -11.18 -3.94
C LEU A 64 3.11 -9.91 -4.45
N ASP A 65 1.79 -9.86 -4.30
CA ASP A 65 0.91 -8.73 -4.60
C ASP A 65 -0.27 -8.71 -3.61
N GLU A 66 -1.11 -7.68 -3.70
CA GLU A 66 -2.28 -7.48 -2.85
C GLU A 66 -3.33 -8.60 -2.94
N TYR A 67 -3.34 -9.36 -4.04
CA TYR A 67 -4.29 -10.43 -4.31
C TYR A 67 -3.83 -11.79 -3.74
N SER A 68 -2.52 -12.01 -3.71
CA SER A 68 -1.91 -13.24 -3.24
C SER A 68 -1.69 -13.22 -1.72
N ILE A 69 -1.27 -12.08 -1.14
CA ILE A 69 -0.96 -11.94 0.29
C ILE A 69 -2.06 -12.54 1.20
N PRO A 70 -3.35 -12.23 1.04
CA PRO A 70 -4.40 -12.71 1.95
C PRO A 70 -4.47 -14.23 2.09
N ARG A 71 -4.06 -14.98 1.05
CA ARG A 71 -4.08 -16.46 1.03
C ARG A 71 -3.08 -17.09 2.01
N TYR A 72 -2.11 -16.31 2.49
CA TYR A 72 -1.01 -16.79 3.33
C TYR A 72 -1.05 -16.20 4.73
N ASN A 73 -2.00 -15.32 5.04
CA ASN A 73 -2.12 -14.65 6.33
C ASN A 73 -2.25 -15.63 7.52
N GLU A 74 -2.77 -16.84 7.27
CA GLU A 74 -2.90 -17.88 8.30
C GLU A 74 -1.53 -18.35 8.83
N PHE A 75 -0.50 -18.38 7.97
CA PHE A 75 0.80 -18.96 8.31
C PHE A 75 1.96 -17.96 8.29
N ALA A 76 1.85 -16.84 7.56
CA ALA A 76 2.90 -15.84 7.46
C ALA A 76 2.75 -14.75 8.52
N SER A 77 3.84 -14.44 9.21
CA SER A 77 3.95 -13.26 10.08
C SER A 77 4.41 -12.01 9.32
N GLY A 78 5.04 -12.19 8.16
CA GLY A 78 5.53 -11.07 7.37
C GLY A 78 5.84 -11.40 5.91
N TYR A 79 6.00 -10.34 5.12
CA TYR A 79 6.13 -10.42 3.67
C TYR A 79 7.28 -9.57 3.12
N GLY A 80 8.06 -10.15 2.21
CA GLY A 80 9.00 -9.44 1.37
C GLY A 80 8.40 -9.15 0.00
N VAL A 81 7.85 -7.94 -0.19
CA VAL A 81 7.23 -7.50 -1.44
C VAL A 81 8.23 -6.66 -2.24
N GLY A 82 8.61 -7.15 -3.43
CA GLY A 82 9.57 -6.50 -4.32
C GLY A 82 8.88 -5.86 -5.52
N THR A 83 8.92 -6.55 -6.66
CA THR A 83 8.52 -6.05 -7.99
C THR A 83 7.15 -5.37 -8.02
N ALA A 84 6.15 -5.88 -7.31
CA ALA A 84 4.81 -5.27 -7.27
C ALA A 84 4.81 -3.82 -6.76
N LEU A 85 5.78 -3.44 -5.92
CA LEU A 85 5.95 -2.07 -5.43
C LEU A 85 7.01 -1.32 -6.23
N SER A 86 8.20 -1.91 -6.42
CA SER A 86 9.34 -1.21 -7.03
C SER A 86 9.19 -0.97 -8.52
N ALA A 87 8.40 -1.81 -9.20
CA ALA A 87 8.06 -1.68 -10.62
C ALA A 87 6.58 -1.34 -10.83
N ALA A 88 5.94 -0.74 -9.82
CA ALA A 88 4.57 -0.26 -9.95
C ALA A 88 4.45 0.71 -11.13
N PRO A 89 3.39 0.62 -11.97
CA PRO A 89 3.21 1.52 -13.08
C PRO A 89 3.23 2.99 -12.63
N PRO A 90 3.98 3.88 -13.30
CA PRO A 90 4.01 5.28 -12.92
C PRO A 90 2.64 5.92 -13.12
N VAL A 91 2.28 6.86 -12.23
CA VAL A 91 1.11 7.71 -12.44
C VAL A 91 1.43 8.70 -13.56
N ASN A 92 0.66 8.64 -14.65
CA ASN A 92 0.85 9.53 -15.80
C ASN A 92 0.35 10.95 -15.50
N LEU A 93 1.23 11.77 -14.92
CA LEU A 93 0.95 13.17 -14.61
C LEU A 93 1.22 14.06 -15.82
N ALA A 94 0.33 15.04 -16.03
CA ALA A 94 0.48 16.09 -17.03
C ALA A 94 0.47 17.46 -16.35
N MET A 95 1.30 18.37 -16.84
CA MET A 95 1.32 19.76 -16.44
C MET A 95 0.84 20.61 -17.62
N ASP A 96 -0.22 21.37 -17.41
CA ASP A 96 -0.87 22.17 -18.44
C ASP A 96 -1.10 23.59 -17.92
N ILE A 97 -0.94 24.60 -18.79
CA ILE A 97 -1.35 25.97 -18.47
C ILE A 97 -2.88 26.01 -18.37
N VAL A 98 -3.38 26.58 -17.27
CA VAL A 98 -4.82 26.76 -17.01
C VAL A 98 -5.25 28.23 -16.97
N GLU A 99 -4.29 29.15 -16.87
CA GLU A 99 -4.52 30.59 -16.82
C GLU A 99 -3.32 31.34 -17.42
N ILE A 100 -3.60 32.39 -18.18
CA ILE A 100 -2.58 33.28 -18.76
C ILE A 100 -2.99 34.70 -18.40
N GLU A 101 -2.12 35.42 -17.67
CA GLU A 101 -2.34 36.82 -17.29
C GLU A 101 -3.71 37.06 -16.63
N GLY A 102 -4.13 36.17 -15.73
CA GLY A 102 -5.44 36.23 -15.05
C GLY A 102 -6.64 35.79 -15.91
N THR A 103 -6.44 35.45 -17.18
CA THR A 103 -7.48 34.96 -18.07
C THR A 103 -7.49 33.43 -18.09
N ALA A 104 -8.59 32.82 -17.66
CA ALA A 104 -8.77 31.37 -17.65
C ALA A 104 -8.71 30.80 -19.08
N MET A 105 -7.61 30.11 -19.42
CA MET A 105 -7.34 29.60 -20.76
C MET A 105 -6.59 28.27 -20.71
N THR A 106 -6.98 27.31 -21.54
CA THR A 106 -6.28 26.02 -21.65
C THR A 106 -6.53 25.35 -23.00
N LYS A 107 -5.84 24.24 -23.25
CA LYS A 107 -6.03 23.40 -24.44
C LYS A 107 -7.22 22.44 -24.30
N ARG A 108 -7.68 21.92 -25.44
CA ARG A 108 -8.76 20.90 -25.49
C ARG A 108 -8.46 19.72 -24.56
N GLY A 109 -9.51 19.23 -23.89
CA GLY A 109 -9.42 18.11 -22.94
C GLY A 109 -8.90 18.49 -21.55
N LYS A 110 -8.78 19.78 -21.24
CA LYS A 110 -8.39 20.29 -19.92
C LYS A 110 -9.40 21.34 -19.45
N LEU A 111 -9.46 21.54 -18.13
CA LEU A 111 -10.27 22.58 -17.52
C LEU A 111 -9.40 23.85 -17.42
N SER A 112 -9.96 25.05 -17.68
CA SER A 112 -9.29 26.36 -17.49
C SER A 112 -9.64 27.04 -16.15
N GLY A 113 -8.78 27.95 -15.69
CA GLY A 113 -8.88 28.70 -14.43
C GLY A 113 -8.20 28.03 -13.23
N VAL A 114 -7.78 28.85 -12.26
CA VAL A 114 -7.22 28.38 -10.99
C VAL A 114 -8.26 27.63 -10.17
N ARG A 115 -7.85 26.52 -9.54
CA ARG A 115 -8.73 25.65 -8.75
C ARG A 115 -8.08 25.17 -7.49
N ASN A 116 -8.94 24.80 -6.54
CA ASN A 116 -8.58 24.12 -5.32
C ASN A 116 -9.39 22.84 -5.15
N VAL A 117 -8.90 21.98 -4.26
CA VAL A 117 -9.56 20.72 -3.89
C VAL A 117 -9.88 20.78 -2.41
N ALA A 118 -11.14 20.56 -2.04
CA ALA A 118 -11.55 20.29 -0.68
C ALA A 118 -11.54 18.79 -0.45
N VAL A 119 -11.03 18.33 0.68
CA VAL A 119 -11.01 16.92 1.08
C VAL A 119 -11.64 16.76 2.46
N CYS A 120 -12.55 15.80 2.59
CA CYS A 120 -13.05 15.38 3.89
C CYS A 120 -12.07 14.38 4.53
N PRO A 121 -11.53 14.64 5.73
CA PRO A 121 -10.59 13.73 6.38
C PRO A 121 -11.25 12.43 6.86
N ALA A 122 -12.55 12.42 7.19
CA ALA A 122 -13.25 11.23 7.64
C ALA A 122 -13.53 10.23 6.50
N CYS A 123 -14.19 10.68 5.43
CA CYS A 123 -14.61 9.79 4.34
C CYS A 123 -13.74 9.90 3.08
N GLY A 124 -12.81 10.87 3.00
CA GLY A 124 -11.95 11.02 1.82
C GLY A 124 -12.63 11.58 0.56
N THR A 125 -13.90 12.01 0.63
CA THR A 125 -14.58 12.70 -0.46
C THR A 125 -13.79 13.95 -0.87
N ARG A 126 -13.62 14.14 -2.19
CA ARG A 126 -12.90 15.26 -2.77
C ARG A 126 -13.82 16.08 -3.67
N THR A 127 -13.77 17.39 -3.51
CA THR A 127 -14.58 18.34 -4.30
C THR A 127 -13.65 19.38 -4.93
N LEU A 128 -13.65 19.44 -6.26
CA LEU A 128 -12.93 20.46 -7.03
C LEU A 128 -13.76 21.75 -7.06
N PHE A 129 -13.12 22.90 -6.89
CA PHE A 129 -13.78 24.19 -6.98
C PHE A 129 -12.86 25.26 -7.57
N ALA A 130 -13.45 26.23 -8.27
CA ALA A 130 -12.72 27.37 -8.81
C ALA A 130 -12.27 28.31 -7.69
N GLU A 131 -11.17 29.01 -7.90
CA GLU A 131 -10.74 30.07 -6.99
C GLU A 131 -11.87 31.10 -6.76
N GLY A 132 -12.00 31.56 -5.52
CA GLY A 132 -13.10 32.44 -5.09
C GLY A 132 -14.48 31.78 -4.97
N ARG A 133 -14.67 30.52 -5.39
CA ARG A 133 -15.96 29.79 -5.34
C ARG A 133 -15.91 28.59 -4.40
N ARG A 134 -15.52 28.83 -3.14
CA ARG A 134 -15.40 27.74 -2.15
C ARG A 134 -16.76 27.06 -1.91
N PRO A 135 -16.83 25.72 -1.97
CA PRO A 135 -18.05 24.97 -1.65
C PRO A 135 -18.33 25.02 -0.14
N SER A 136 -19.49 24.49 0.27
CA SER A 136 -19.78 24.28 1.69
C SER A 136 -18.66 23.48 2.35
N ASP A 137 -18.30 23.88 3.56
CA ASP A 137 -17.36 23.14 4.40
C ASP A 137 -17.98 21.82 4.92
N GLN A 138 -19.30 21.63 4.78
CA GLN A 138 -19.97 20.44 5.26
C GLN A 138 -19.91 19.32 4.21
N CYS A 139 -19.30 18.19 4.58
CA CYS A 139 -19.32 16.97 3.80
C CYS A 139 -20.64 16.21 4.00
N ALA A 140 -21.06 15.45 2.98
CA ALA A 140 -22.26 14.60 3.06
C ALA A 140 -22.21 13.56 4.18
N CYS A 141 -21.01 13.15 4.64
CA CYS A 141 -20.84 12.26 5.79
C CYS A 141 -20.99 12.97 7.16
N GLY A 142 -21.26 14.29 7.17
CA GLY A 142 -21.43 15.10 8.38
C GLY A 142 -20.16 15.77 8.90
N ASP A 143 -18.97 15.38 8.43
CA ASP A 143 -17.69 15.98 8.83
C ASP A 143 -17.33 17.23 7.98
N ARG A 144 -16.29 17.96 8.39
CA ARG A 144 -15.84 19.19 7.74
C ARG A 144 -14.77 18.92 6.68
N ALA A 145 -15.05 19.31 5.44
CA ALA A 145 -14.09 19.35 4.36
C ALA A 145 -13.06 20.48 4.55
N GLN A 146 -11.82 20.21 4.17
CA GLN A 146 -10.69 21.14 4.31
C GLN A 146 -10.01 21.35 2.97
N THR A 147 -9.52 22.57 2.70
CA THR A 147 -8.72 22.85 1.50
C THR A 147 -7.39 22.10 1.55
N LEU A 148 -7.11 21.33 0.51
CA LEU A 148 -5.94 20.46 0.40
C LEU A 148 -4.71 21.19 -0.11
N LEU A 149 -4.86 22.01 -1.17
CA LEU A 149 -3.74 22.72 -1.78
C LEU A 149 -3.34 23.90 -0.89
N ARG A 150 -2.05 24.01 -0.62
CA ARG A 150 -1.42 25.08 0.15
C ARG A 150 -0.13 25.52 -0.54
N PRO A 151 0.24 26.80 -0.49
CA PRO A 151 1.51 27.25 -1.04
C PRO A 151 2.68 26.54 -0.35
N LEU A 152 3.57 25.93 -1.14
CA LEU A 152 4.85 25.39 -0.66
C LEU A 152 6.04 26.29 -1.05
N ILE A 153 5.91 27.00 -2.17
CA ILE A 153 6.91 27.93 -2.68
C ILE A 153 6.21 29.26 -2.95
N ALA A 154 6.78 30.36 -2.48
CA ALA A 154 6.32 31.72 -2.78
C ALA A 154 7.53 32.65 -2.96
N GLY A 155 7.54 33.44 -4.04
CA GLY A 155 8.68 34.31 -4.35
C GLY A 155 10.00 33.58 -4.61
N GLY A 156 9.96 32.31 -5.00
CA GLY A 156 11.15 31.46 -5.17
C GLY A 156 11.66 30.78 -3.90
N GLU A 157 11.09 31.12 -2.75
CA GLU A 157 11.47 30.56 -1.45
C GLU A 157 10.49 29.48 -0.99
N VAL A 158 11.00 28.45 -0.31
CA VAL A 158 10.16 27.43 0.34
C VAL A 158 9.51 28.05 1.57
N VAL A 159 8.18 28.21 1.54
CA VAL A 159 7.40 28.84 2.61
C VAL A 159 6.53 27.85 3.39
N GLY A 160 6.42 26.61 2.92
CA GLY A 160 5.64 25.56 3.55
C GLY A 160 6.50 24.63 4.41
N GLU A 161 5.90 24.05 5.44
CA GLU A 161 6.54 22.97 6.21
C GLU A 161 6.64 21.69 5.37
N LEU A 162 7.85 21.15 5.26
CA LEU A 162 8.12 19.87 4.61
C LEU A 162 8.25 18.79 5.69
N PRO A 163 7.23 17.94 5.89
CA PRO A 163 7.26 16.92 6.95
C PRO A 163 8.33 15.86 6.66
N GLY A 164 8.93 15.35 7.74
CA GLY A 164 9.82 14.18 7.65
C GLY A 164 9.09 12.91 7.22
N ILE A 165 9.86 11.90 6.80
CA ILE A 165 9.33 10.64 6.25
C ILE A 165 8.35 9.92 7.20
N GLU A 166 8.60 9.95 8.52
CA GLU A 166 7.74 9.34 9.52
C GLU A 166 6.37 10.00 9.61
N ALA A 167 6.33 11.34 9.59
CA ALA A 167 5.09 12.10 9.58
C ALA A 167 4.29 11.85 8.29
N ILE A 168 4.96 11.77 7.14
CA ILE A 168 4.33 11.42 5.85
C ILE A 168 3.71 10.02 5.91
N ARG A 169 4.46 9.02 6.39
CA ARG A 169 3.98 7.63 6.52
C ARG A 169 2.81 7.53 7.50
N SER A 170 2.89 8.22 8.64
CA SER A 170 1.82 8.26 9.64
C SER A 170 0.53 8.84 9.05
N ARG A 171 0.64 9.99 8.36
CA ARG A 171 -0.50 10.62 7.67
C ARG A 171 -1.12 9.69 6.62
N CYS A 172 -0.30 9.06 5.78
CA CYS A 172 -0.77 8.11 4.76
C CYS A 172 -1.52 6.93 5.41
N SER A 173 -0.98 6.36 6.49
CA SER A 173 -1.60 5.26 7.21
C SER A 173 -2.94 5.65 7.85
N GLN A 174 -3.02 6.85 8.42
CA GLN A 174 -4.27 7.39 8.98
C GLN A 174 -5.34 7.59 7.89
N GLN A 175 -4.95 8.16 6.76
CA GLN A 175 -5.84 8.37 5.61
C GLN A 175 -6.35 7.06 5.04
N LEU A 176 -5.48 6.05 4.88
CA LEU A 176 -5.88 4.73 4.41
C LEU A 176 -6.89 4.09 5.36
N ARG A 177 -6.62 4.11 6.68
CA ARG A 177 -7.54 3.57 7.69
C ARG A 177 -8.91 4.28 7.69
N ALA A 178 -8.91 5.61 7.59
CA ALA A 178 -10.14 6.38 7.50
C ALA A 178 -10.94 6.01 6.24
N TRP A 179 -10.25 5.93 5.10
CA TRP A 179 -10.86 5.57 3.83
C TRP A 179 -11.44 4.15 3.83
N THR A 180 -10.71 3.15 4.33
CA THR A 180 -11.19 1.76 4.43
C THR A 180 -12.41 1.64 5.35
N ARG A 181 -12.45 2.38 6.47
CA ARG A 181 -13.64 2.40 7.34
C ARG A 181 -14.86 3.00 6.66
N ALA A 182 -14.66 4.02 5.83
CA ALA A 182 -15.73 4.70 5.12
C ALA A 182 -16.21 3.92 3.86
N HIS A 183 -15.38 3.00 3.34
CA HIS A 183 -15.64 2.22 2.12
C HIS A 183 -15.38 0.72 2.34
N PRO A 184 -16.15 0.04 3.21
CA PRO A 184 -15.96 -1.38 3.48
C PRO A 184 -16.15 -2.25 2.22
N GLU A 185 -16.94 -1.80 1.24
CA GLU A 185 -17.13 -2.46 -0.06
C GLU A 185 -15.86 -2.52 -0.89
N ALA A 186 -14.98 -1.53 -0.75
CA ALA A 186 -13.72 -1.50 -1.48
C ALA A 186 -12.67 -2.49 -0.91
N ALA A 187 -12.86 -2.96 0.32
CA ALA A 187 -12.01 -3.99 0.90
C ALA A 187 -12.21 -5.38 0.25
N GLY A 188 -13.32 -5.61 -0.44
CA GLY A 188 -13.61 -6.86 -1.17
C GLY A 188 -13.00 -6.94 -2.57
N LEU A 189 -12.57 -5.82 -3.16
CA LEU A 189 -12.01 -5.76 -4.52
C LEU A 189 -10.57 -6.30 -4.62
N THR A 190 -9.92 -6.61 -3.50
CA THR A 190 -8.63 -7.32 -3.46
C THR A 190 -8.78 -8.84 -3.52
N ALA A 191 -10.01 -9.38 -3.56
CA ALA A 191 -10.28 -10.82 -3.63
C ALA A 191 -10.75 -11.32 -5.01
N GLY A 192 -11.03 -10.41 -5.95
CA GLY A 192 -11.54 -10.75 -7.29
C GLY A 192 -10.42 -10.76 -8.34
N GLY A 193 -10.17 -11.92 -8.95
CA GLY A 193 -9.14 -12.11 -9.96
C GLY A 193 -9.30 -11.20 -11.19
N GLY A 194 -8.38 -10.26 -11.34
CA GLY A 194 -8.08 -9.62 -12.61
C GLY A 194 -6.94 -10.36 -13.28
N GLY A 195 -7.25 -11.36 -14.09
CA GLY A 195 -6.28 -11.92 -15.02
C GLY A 195 -5.80 -10.82 -15.97
N TYR A 196 -4.49 -10.64 -16.07
CA TYR A 196 -3.90 -9.91 -17.18
C TYR A 196 -4.24 -10.67 -18.47
N GLY A 197 -5.23 -10.16 -19.21
CA GLY A 197 -5.46 -10.57 -20.59
C GLY A 197 -4.26 -10.15 -21.45
N ALA A 198 -3.81 -11.08 -22.27
CA ALA A 198 -2.93 -10.84 -23.42
C ALA A 198 -3.58 -9.93 -24.46
#